data_AF-A0A7J4EWE2-F1
#
_entry.id   AF-A0A7J4EWE2-F1
#
_cell.length_a   1.000
_cell.length_b   1.000
_cell.length_c   1.000
_cell.angle_alpha   90.00
_cell.angle_beta   90.00
_cell.angle_gamma   90.00
#
_symmetry.space_group_name_H-M   'P 1'
#
loop_
_entity.id
_entity.type
_entity.pdbx_description
1 polymer ?
#
loop_
_entity_poly.entity_id
_entity_poly.type
_entity_poly.pdbx_seq_one_letter_code
_entity_poly.pdbx_strand_id
1 'polypeptide(L)'
;MEPLGSYKSIISARATDSRILKRSQDGGIVSAVFIYGLENSILDGVIVADKEKNFKPVPKVATTPEEVLKAAGTKYTVCPNLSVLKRAIREYGCERIGVVGTPCQIISL
;
A
#
# COMPACT_ATOMS: atom_id res chain seq x y z
N MET A 1 -20.86 -15.75 13.52
CA MET A 1 -19.81 -14.76 13.15
C MET A 1 -19.71 -14.78 11.64
N GLU A 2 -19.86 -13.65 10.96
CA GLU A 2 -19.68 -13.58 9.51
C GLU A 2 -18.17 -13.66 9.18
N PRO A 3 -17.70 -14.68 8.44
CA PRO A 3 -16.26 -14.94 8.28
C PRO A 3 -15.51 -13.89 7.46
N LEU A 4 -16.24 -13.09 6.66
CA LEU A 4 -15.68 -12.05 5.78
C LEU A 4 -15.94 -10.62 6.29
N GLY A 5 -16.69 -10.47 7.40
CA GLY A 5 -17.14 -9.17 7.90
C GLY A 5 -18.14 -8.47 6.98
N SER A 6 -18.38 -7.17 7.22
CA SER A 6 -19.33 -6.36 6.46
C SER A 6 -18.72 -5.82 5.16
N TYR A 7 -19.45 -5.93 4.05
CA TYR A 7 -19.04 -5.44 2.72
C TYR A 7 -20.24 -4.95 1.91
N LYS A 8 -19.99 -4.12 0.88
CA LYS A 8 -21.02 -3.74 -0.11
C LYS A 8 -21.11 -4.73 -1.28
N SER A 9 -19.97 -5.20 -1.77
CA SER A 9 -19.87 -6.17 -2.88
C SER A 9 -18.51 -6.87 -2.86
N ILE A 10 -18.45 -8.09 -3.40
CA ILE A 10 -17.21 -8.85 -3.62
C ILE A 10 -17.08 -9.10 -5.12
N ILE A 11 -15.96 -8.69 -5.71
CA ILE A 11 -15.67 -8.86 -7.14
C ILE A 11 -14.25 -9.39 -7.34
N SER A 12 -14.04 -10.03 -8.49
CA SER A 12 -12.69 -10.35 -8.98
C SER A 12 -12.23 -9.23 -9.92
N ALA A 13 -11.04 -8.69 -9.69
CA ALA A 13 -10.52 -7.55 -10.43
C ALA A 13 -9.02 -7.66 -10.68
N ARG A 14 -8.55 -6.93 -11.69
CA ARG A 14 -7.14 -6.82 -12.08
C ARG A 14 -6.88 -5.43 -12.64
N ALA A 15 -5.72 -4.85 -12.33
CA ALA A 15 -5.26 -3.59 -12.88
C ALA A 15 -5.13 -3.67 -14.41
N THR A 16 -5.47 -2.60 -15.11
CA THR A 16 -5.33 -2.51 -16.59
C THR A 16 -3.94 -2.02 -17.00
N ASP A 17 -3.20 -1.35 -16.12
CA ASP A 17 -1.85 -0.87 -16.40
C ASP A 17 -0.83 -2.01 -16.38
N SER A 18 -0.23 -2.28 -17.53
CA SER A 18 0.82 -3.29 -17.70
C SER A 18 2.05 -3.07 -16.80
N ARG A 19 2.37 -1.82 -16.42
CA ARG A 19 3.49 -1.47 -15.53
C ARG A 19 3.24 -2.03 -14.12
N ILE A 20 2.01 -1.92 -13.63
CA ILE A 20 1.59 -2.48 -12.34
C ILE A 20 1.65 -4.01 -12.40
N LEU A 21 1.07 -4.59 -13.45
CA LEU A 21 0.96 -6.05 -13.60
C LEU A 21 2.31 -6.76 -13.68
N LYS A 22 3.36 -6.10 -14.20
CA LYS A 22 4.73 -6.65 -14.24
C LYS A 22 5.41 -6.72 -12.87
N ARG A 23 4.86 -6.05 -11.85
CA ARG A 23 5.47 -5.91 -10.52
C ARG A 23 4.59 -6.43 -9.38
N SER A 24 3.28 -6.52 -9.60
CA SER A 24 2.33 -6.96 -8.59
C SER A 24 2.44 -8.44 -8.26
N GLN A 25 2.01 -8.80 -7.05
CA GLN A 25 1.89 -10.21 -6.64
C GLN A 25 0.77 -10.92 -7.44
N ASP A 26 -0.40 -10.29 -7.46
CA ASP A 26 -1.62 -10.82 -8.06
C ASP A 26 -2.18 -9.81 -9.08
N GLY A 27 -3.46 -9.45 -8.96
CA GLY A 27 -4.13 -8.48 -9.83
C GLY A 27 -3.66 -7.03 -9.70
N GLY A 28 -2.74 -6.69 -8.79
CA GLY A 28 -2.17 -5.34 -8.67
C GLY A 28 -3.09 -4.28 -8.09
N ILE A 29 -4.14 -4.69 -7.38
CA ILE A 29 -5.20 -3.80 -6.86
C ILE A 29 -4.65 -2.72 -5.93
N VAL A 30 -3.84 -3.08 -4.93
CA VAL A 30 -3.29 -2.11 -3.96
C VAL A 30 -2.49 -1.02 -4.69
N SER A 31 -1.56 -1.43 -5.55
CA SER A 31 -0.74 -0.48 -6.31
C SER A 31 -1.60 0.41 -7.21
N ALA A 32 -2.60 -0.15 -7.90
CA ALA A 32 -3.49 0.61 -8.77
C ALA A 32 -4.30 1.66 -7.99
N VAL A 33 -4.87 1.30 -6.84
CA VAL A 33 -5.63 2.23 -6.00
C VAL A 33 -4.75 3.35 -5.47
N PHE A 34 -3.54 3.04 -4.99
CA PHE A 34 -2.63 4.06 -4.46
C PHE A 34 -2.06 4.97 -5.55
N ILE A 35 -1.65 4.42 -6.70
CA ILE A 35 -1.18 5.23 -7.83
C ILE A 35 -2.29 6.16 -8.31
N TYR A 36 -3.50 5.64 -8.52
CA TYR A 36 -4.66 6.45 -8.90
C TYR A 36 -4.94 7.54 -7.86
N GLY A 37 -4.89 7.20 -6.56
CA GLY A 37 -5.10 8.14 -5.47
C GLY A 37 -4.09 9.29 -5.45
N LEU A 38 -2.81 9.00 -5.68
CA LEU A 38 -1.74 10.00 -5.77
C LEU A 38 -1.89 10.87 -7.03
N GLU A 39 -2.08 10.26 -8.20
CA GLU A 39 -2.21 10.97 -9.49
C GLU A 39 -3.42 11.92 -9.50
N ASN A 40 -4.49 11.57 -8.78
CA ASN A 40 -5.72 12.37 -8.69
C ASN A 40 -5.79 13.22 -7.41
N SER A 41 -4.69 13.35 -6.66
CA SER A 41 -4.62 14.15 -5.42
C SER A 41 -5.66 13.78 -4.33
N ILE A 42 -6.24 12.58 -4.42
CA ILE A 42 -7.09 11.98 -3.37
C ILE A 42 -6.22 11.62 -2.17
N LEU A 43 -4.99 11.20 -2.43
CA LEU A 43 -3.95 10.91 -1.47
C LEU A 43 -2.75 11.81 -1.74
N ASP A 44 -2.04 12.23 -0.70
CA ASP A 44 -0.76 12.96 -0.80
C ASP A 44 0.42 12.15 -0.23
N GLY A 45 0.14 10.95 0.29
CA GLY A 45 1.14 9.96 0.66
C GLY A 45 0.52 8.61 0.93
N VAL A 46 1.31 7.55 0.77
CA VAL A 46 0.90 6.19 1.11
C VAL A 46 1.99 5.47 1.88
N ILE A 47 1.59 4.65 2.85
CA ILE A 47 2.49 3.80 3.62
C ILE A 47 2.51 2.41 2.99
N VAL A 48 3.69 1.96 2.56
CA VAL A 48 3.92 0.71 1.85
C VAL A 48 5.04 -0.11 2.47
N ALA A 49 5.07 -1.41 2.16
CA ALA A 49 6.17 -2.31 2.49
C ALA A 49 7.14 -2.41 1.30
N ASP A 50 8.18 -1.57 1.29
CA ASP A 50 9.29 -1.67 0.34
C ASP A 50 10.25 -2.79 0.78
N LYS A 51 11.34 -3.02 0.05
CA LYS A 51 12.40 -3.96 0.42
C LYS A 51 13.79 -3.36 0.23
N GLU A 52 14.68 -3.70 1.15
CA GLU A 52 16.10 -3.47 1.02
C GLU A 52 16.81 -4.68 0.37
N LYS A 53 18.14 -4.74 0.53
CA LYS A 53 18.94 -5.91 0.16
C LYS A 53 18.40 -7.17 0.85
N ASN A 54 18.62 -8.32 0.23
CA ASN A 54 18.22 -9.64 0.76
C ASN A 54 16.72 -9.76 1.07
N PHE A 55 15.87 -8.99 0.37
CA PHE A 55 14.41 -9.08 0.49
C PHE A 55 13.85 -8.72 1.89
N LYS A 56 14.64 -8.04 2.72
CA LYS A 56 14.21 -7.52 4.02
C LYS A 56 13.20 -6.40 3.79
N PRO A 57 11.93 -6.54 4.22
CA PRO A 57 10.96 -5.48 4.02
C PRO A 57 11.21 -4.34 5.00
N VAL A 58 10.90 -3.13 4.53
CA VAL A 58 11.00 -1.92 5.34
C VAL A 58 9.77 -1.04 5.10
N PRO A 59 9.21 -0.44 6.16
CA PRO A 59 8.09 0.48 6.03
C PRO A 59 8.57 1.77 5.37
N LYS A 60 7.86 2.22 4.35
CA LYS A 60 8.22 3.42 3.59
C LYS A 60 7.00 4.31 3.40
N VAL A 61 7.21 5.62 3.52
CA VAL A 61 6.28 6.65 3.04
C VAL A 61 6.59 6.86 1.56
N ALA A 62 5.65 6.57 0.69
CA ALA A 62 5.73 6.77 -0.75
C ALA A 62 4.82 7.93 -1.15
N THR A 63 5.33 8.85 -1.96
CA THR A 63 4.62 10.05 -2.41
C THR A 63 4.51 10.13 -3.92
N THR A 64 5.15 9.21 -4.66
CA THR A 64 5.04 9.12 -6.12
C THR A 64 4.59 7.73 -6.58
N PRO A 65 3.96 7.62 -7.77
CA PRO A 65 3.60 6.34 -8.38
C PRO A 65 4.77 5.35 -8.50
N GLU A 66 5.97 5.84 -8.80
CA GLU A 66 7.18 5.02 -8.95
C GLU A 66 7.59 4.38 -7.64
N GLU A 67 7.47 5.11 -6.53
CA GLU A 67 7.76 4.57 -5.19
C GLU A 67 6.76 3.47 -4.80
N VAL A 68 5.49 3.63 -5.17
CA VAL A 68 4.45 2.60 -4.97
C VAL A 68 4.76 1.36 -5.81
N LEU A 69 5.12 1.53 -7.09
CA LEU A 69 5.48 0.42 -7.98
C LEU A 69 6.72 -0.33 -7.49
N LYS A 70 7.71 0.37 -6.93
CA LYS A 70 8.92 -0.24 -6.39
C LYS A 70 8.60 -1.15 -5.19
N ALA A 71 7.66 -0.73 -4.36
CA ALA A 71 7.21 -1.48 -3.19
C ALA A 71 6.24 -2.64 -3.51
N ALA A 72 5.80 -2.80 -4.77
CA ALA A 72 4.88 -3.87 -5.15
C ALA A 72 5.43 -5.29 -4.86
N GLY A 73 4.52 -6.26 -4.78
CA GLY A 73 4.81 -7.66 -4.50
C GLY A 73 4.89 -7.98 -3.00
N THR A 74 4.52 -9.21 -2.64
CA THR A 74 4.44 -9.62 -1.24
C THR A 74 5.82 -9.91 -0.66
N LYS A 75 6.03 -9.51 0.60
CA LYS A 75 7.18 -9.94 1.40
C LYS A 75 6.65 -10.73 2.59
N TYR A 76 6.86 -12.05 2.57
CA TYR A 76 6.35 -12.96 3.59
C TYR A 76 7.22 -12.95 4.86
N THR A 77 7.35 -11.75 5.45
CA THR A 77 7.99 -11.53 6.76
C THR A 77 7.44 -10.25 7.37
N VAL A 78 7.76 -9.98 8.63
CA VAL A 78 7.21 -8.85 9.38
C VAL A 78 7.73 -7.52 8.83
N CYS A 79 6.81 -6.62 8.50
CA CYS A 79 7.10 -5.23 8.14
C CYS A 79 6.20 -4.29 8.95
N PRO A 80 6.72 -3.51 9.91
CA PRO A 80 5.89 -2.69 10.80
C PRO A 80 5.44 -1.39 10.12
N ASN A 81 4.52 -1.48 9.15
CA ASN A 81 4.09 -0.36 8.30
C ASN A 81 3.69 0.90 9.09
N LEU A 82 2.95 0.75 10.20
CA LEU A 82 2.48 1.89 11.00
C LEU A 82 3.60 2.66 11.72
N SER A 83 4.81 2.09 11.85
CA SER A 83 5.93 2.77 12.51
C SER A 83 6.35 4.08 11.83
N VAL A 84 6.01 4.28 10.55
CA VAL A 84 6.33 5.50 9.81
C VAL A 84 5.15 6.47 9.67
N LEU A 85 4.00 6.18 10.29
CA LEU A 85 2.80 7.03 10.18
C LEU A 85 3.03 8.44 10.73
N LYS A 86 3.64 8.55 11.93
CA LYS A 86 3.98 9.86 12.51
C LYS A 86 4.90 10.66 11.59
N ARG A 87 5.87 9.98 10.96
CA ARG A 87 6.80 10.60 10.00
C ARG A 87 6.07 11.08 8.74
N ALA A 88 5.13 10.30 8.21
CA ALA A 88 4.31 10.72 7.07
C ALA A 88 3.56 12.03 7.36
N ILE A 89 3.00 12.18 8.55
CA ILE A 89 2.27 13.39 8.94
C ILE A 89 3.21 14.57 9.22
N ARG A 90 4.27 14.34 10.02
CA ARG A 90 5.08 15.43 10.59
C ARG A 90 6.23 15.88 9.72
N GLU A 91 6.88 14.97 9.01
CA GLU A 91 8.07 15.28 8.20
C GLU A 91 7.71 15.42 6.71
N TYR A 92 6.81 14.57 6.20
CA TYR A 92 6.36 14.63 4.81
C TYR A 92 5.17 15.59 4.63
N GLY A 93 4.49 15.99 5.71
CA GLY A 93 3.35 16.91 5.65
C GLY A 93 2.11 16.32 4.96
N CYS A 94 2.00 14.99 4.89
CA CYS A 94 0.85 14.33 4.28
C CYS A 94 -0.41 14.52 5.15
N GLU A 95 -1.49 15.00 4.54
CA GLU A 95 -2.80 15.17 5.17
C GLU A 95 -3.79 14.07 4.78
N ARG A 96 -3.58 13.42 3.63
CA ARG A 96 -4.46 12.39 3.05
C ARG A 96 -3.64 11.12 2.78
N ILE A 97 -3.51 10.30 3.83
CA ILE A 97 -2.62 9.13 3.83
C ILE A 97 -3.38 7.84 3.53
N GLY A 98 -2.91 7.08 2.54
CA GLY A 98 -3.31 5.68 2.33
C GLY A 98 -2.40 4.72 3.09
N VAL A 99 -2.94 3.64 3.65
CA VAL A 99 -2.15 2.62 4.37
C VAL A 99 -2.48 1.24 3.84
N VAL A 100 -1.46 0.46 3.48
CA VAL A 100 -1.62 -0.99 3.25
C VAL A 100 -1.09 -1.76 4.45
N GLY A 101 -1.78 -2.82 4.85
CA GLY A 101 -1.33 -3.71 5.89
C GLY A 101 -2.13 -5.01 5.94
N THR A 102 -1.61 -5.98 6.66
CA THR A 102 -2.35 -7.20 7.02
C THR A 102 -3.44 -6.87 8.05
N PRO A 103 -4.43 -7.76 8.29
CA PRO A 103 -5.56 -7.46 9.18
C PRO A 103 -5.16 -6.91 10.57
N CYS A 104 -4.12 -7.45 11.19
CA CYS A 104 -3.64 -6.98 12.50
C CYS A 104 -3.12 -5.53 12.48
N GLN A 105 -2.54 -5.09 11.37
CA GLN A 105 -2.09 -3.71 11.18
C GLN A 105 -3.29 -2.79 10.96
N ILE A 106 -4.30 -3.22 10.19
CA ILE A 106 -5.50 -2.42 9.96
C ILE A 106 -6.28 -2.21 11.27
N ILE A 107 -6.34 -3.21 12.15
CA ILE A 107 -6.96 -3.09 13.48
C ILE A 107 -6.22 -2.10 14.39
N SER A 108 -4.93 -1.87 14.16
CA SER A 108 -4.07 -1.00 14.98
C SER A 108 -4.00 0.45 14.50
N LEU A 109 -4.61 0.75 13.34
CA LEU A 109 -4.65 2.09 12.74
C LEU A 109 -5.64 2.99 13.48
#